data_AF-A0A349B6A6-F1
#
_entry.id   AF-A0A349B6A6-F1
#
_cell.length_a   1.000
_cell.length_b   1.000
_cell.length_c   1.000
_cell.angle_alpha   90.00
_cell.angle_beta   90.00
_cell.angle_gamma   90.00
#
_symmetry.space_group_name_H-M   'P 1'
#
loop_
_entity.id
_entity.type
_entity.pdbx_description
1 polymer ?
#
loop_
_entity_poly.entity_id
_entity_poly.type
_entity_poly.pdbx_seq_one_letter_code
_entity_poly.pdbx_strand_id
1 'polypeptide(L)'
;MHPWSPFDLVHRVSGAAASASDALLPRPIRVAVDRTLIDAACVNRGGVVPLARRLGVDVPALDSWRSQGIPPEFRSRLGALAVVPELPGRRAA
;
A
#
# COMPACT_ATOMS: atom_id res chain seq x y z
N MET A 1 -16.28 -10.39 28.80
CA MET A 1 -16.31 -10.66 27.35
C MET A 1 -16.69 -9.37 26.64
N HIS A 2 -15.74 -8.64 26.07
CA HIS A 2 -16.05 -7.40 25.35
C HIS A 2 -16.54 -7.74 23.94
N PRO A 3 -17.69 -7.18 23.50
CA PRO A 3 -18.23 -7.41 22.18
C PRO A 3 -17.37 -6.67 21.16
N TRP A 4 -17.11 -7.29 20.03
CA TRP A 4 -16.31 -6.68 18.98
C TRP A 4 -16.95 -5.37 18.52
N SER A 5 -16.13 -4.34 18.32
CA SER A 5 -16.60 -3.08 17.77
C SER A 5 -17.11 -3.30 16.35
N PRO A 6 -18.23 -2.68 15.94
CA PRO A 6 -18.70 -2.72 14.55
C PRO A 6 -17.61 -2.35 13.54
N PHE A 7 -16.68 -1.46 13.92
CA PHE A 7 -15.54 -1.08 13.09
C PHE A 7 -14.54 -2.21 12.88
N ASP A 8 -14.31 -3.07 13.87
CA ASP A 8 -13.43 -4.24 13.72
C ASP A 8 -14.01 -5.26 12.74
N LEU A 9 -15.32 -5.43 12.74
CA LEU A 9 -16.02 -6.32 11.82
C LEU A 9 -15.90 -5.80 10.38
N VAL A 10 -16.17 -4.51 10.17
CA VAL A 10 -16.02 -3.87 8.86
C VAL A 10 -14.58 -3.98 8.37
N HIS A 11 -13.59 -3.69 9.22
CA HIS A 11 -12.18 -3.83 8.85
C HIS A 11 -11.82 -5.26 8.42
N ARG A 12 -12.33 -6.28 9.11
CA ARG A 12 -12.10 -7.69 8.72
C ARG A 12 -12.80 -8.07 7.43
N VAL A 13 -14.06 -7.67 7.25
CA VAL A 13 -14.82 -7.96 6.02
C VAL A 13 -14.18 -7.27 4.83
N SER A 14 -13.77 -6.01 4.98
CA SER A 14 -13.02 -5.28 3.94
C SER A 14 -11.67 -5.93 3.64
N GLY A 15 -10.94 -6.39 4.66
CA GLY A 15 -9.69 -7.14 4.48
C GLY A 15 -9.90 -8.47 3.74
N ALA A 16 -10.95 -9.22 4.10
CA ALA A 16 -11.30 -10.48 3.46
C ALA A 16 -11.76 -10.28 2.00
N ALA A 17 -12.57 -9.25 1.74
CA ALA A 17 -13.01 -8.90 0.39
C ALA A 17 -11.84 -8.44 -0.50
N ALA A 18 -10.90 -7.66 0.05
CA ALA A 18 -9.69 -7.28 -0.65
C ALA A 18 -8.82 -8.50 -0.99
N SER A 19 -8.68 -9.43 -0.05
CA SER A 19 -7.92 -10.67 -0.28
C SER A 19 -8.58 -11.60 -1.31
N ALA A 20 -9.91 -11.73 -1.27
CA ALA A 20 -10.66 -12.51 -2.26
C ALA A 20 -10.59 -11.87 -3.65
N SER A 21 -10.68 -10.54 -3.72
CA SER A 21 -10.52 -9.79 -4.97
C SER A 21 -9.12 -10.00 -5.55
N ASP A 22 -8.07 -9.91 -4.73
CA ASP A 22 -6.69 -10.17 -5.17
C ASP A 22 -6.52 -11.60 -5.72
N ALA A 23 -7.15 -12.59 -5.09
CA ALA A 23 -7.13 -13.98 -5.55
C ALA A 23 -7.85 -14.19 -6.90
N LEU A 24 -8.89 -13.39 -7.18
CA LEU A 24 -9.69 -13.49 -8.40
C LEU A 24 -9.09 -12.75 -9.59
N LEU A 25 -8.17 -11.81 -9.37
CA LEU A 25 -7.57 -11.03 -10.45
C LEU A 25 -6.51 -11.86 -11.22
N PRO A 26 -6.63 -11.97 -12.55
CA PRO A 26 -5.55 -12.47 -13.40
C PRO A 26 -4.23 -11.76 -13.07
N ARG A 27 -3.12 -12.50 -13.08
CA ARG A 27 -1.77 -11.95 -12.82
C ARG A 27 -1.47 -10.61 -13.49
N PRO A 28 -1.77 -10.38 -14.80
CA PRO A 28 -1.49 -9.09 -15.42
C PRO A 28 -2.24 -7.92 -14.77
N ILE A 29 -3.47 -8.15 -14.27
CA ILE A 29 -4.24 -7.10 -13.59
C ILE A 29 -3.66 -6.83 -12.20
N ARG A 30 -3.22 -7.87 -11.47
CA ARG A 30 -2.52 -7.67 -10.18
C ARG A 30 -1.25 -6.86 -10.32
N VAL A 31 -0.43 -7.15 -11.32
CA VAL A 31 0.81 -6.39 -11.59
C VAL A 31 0.48 -4.92 -11.90
N ALA A 32 -0.58 -4.66 -12.68
CA ALA A 32 -1.03 -3.29 -12.95
C ALA A 32 -1.47 -2.56 -11.67
N VAL A 33 -2.26 -3.20 -10.81
CA VAL A 33 -2.71 -2.65 -9.52
C VAL A 33 -1.52 -2.34 -8.61
N ASP A 34 -0.57 -3.27 -8.50
CA ASP A 34 0.62 -3.12 -7.66
C ASP A 34 1.50 -1.98 -8.14
N ARG A 35 1.69 -1.88 -9.46
CA ARG A 35 2.39 -0.75 -10.07
C ARG A 35 1.70 0.57 -9.78
N THR A 36 0.38 0.66 -9.96
CA THR A 36 -0.40 1.86 -9.64
C THR A 36 -0.27 2.25 -8.17
N LEU A 37 -0.29 1.27 -7.26
CA LEU A 37 -0.15 1.51 -5.83
C LEU A 37 1.24 2.08 -5.48
N ILE A 38 2.30 1.53 -6.06
CA ILE A 38 3.67 2.03 -5.88
C ILE A 38 3.80 3.45 -6.43
N ASP A 39 3.25 3.71 -7.61
CA ASP A 39 3.32 5.02 -8.26
C ASP A 39 2.55 6.07 -7.46
N ALA A 40 1.35 5.74 -6.96
CA ALA A 40 0.58 6.61 -6.07
C ALA A 40 1.34 6.91 -4.76
N ALA A 41 1.95 5.90 -4.15
CA ALA A 41 2.79 6.09 -2.96
C ALA A 41 4.02 6.95 -3.25
N CYS A 42 4.64 6.81 -4.42
CA CYS A 42 5.76 7.66 -4.84
C CYS A 42 5.30 9.11 -4.96
N VAL A 43 4.19 9.39 -5.64
CA VAL A 43 3.63 10.75 -5.77
C VAL A 43 3.38 11.35 -4.40
N ASN A 44 2.74 10.61 -3.49
CA ASN A 44 2.38 11.11 -2.16
C ASN A 44 3.54 11.24 -1.17
N ARG A 45 4.72 10.71 -1.50
CA ARG A 45 5.90 10.75 -0.62
C ARG A 45 7.08 11.51 -1.21
N GLY A 46 6.91 12.16 -2.36
CA GLY A 46 7.96 12.93 -3.01
C GLY A 46 8.98 12.09 -3.77
N GLY A 47 8.56 10.91 -4.24
CA GLY A 47 9.33 10.04 -5.14
C GLY A 47 9.75 8.70 -4.53
N VAL A 48 10.53 7.95 -5.32
CA VAL A 48 10.94 6.57 -5.00
C VAL A 48 11.91 6.50 -3.82
N VAL A 49 12.86 7.43 -3.71
CA VAL A 49 13.88 7.44 -2.64
C VAL A 49 13.25 7.72 -1.26
N PRO A 50 12.40 8.74 -1.09
CA PRO A 50 11.69 8.94 0.18
C PRO A 50 10.76 7.77 0.55
N LEU A 51 10.12 7.14 -0.43
CA LEU A 51 9.25 5.98 -0.22
C LEU A 51 10.05 4.77 0.28
N ALA A 52 11.15 4.44 -0.40
CA ALA A 52 12.08 3.36 -0.02
C ALA A 52 12.53 3.50 1.43
N ARG A 53 12.99 4.69 1.82
CA ARG A 53 13.40 5.02 3.18
C ARG A 53 12.28 4.84 4.21
N ARG A 54 11.03 5.20 3.89
CA ARG A 54 9.89 5.02 4.81
C ARG A 54 9.48 3.57 4.96
N LEU A 55 9.65 2.77 3.91
CA LEU A 55 9.38 1.33 3.92
C LEU A 55 10.54 0.53 4.55
N GLY A 56 11.73 1.11 4.64
CA GLY A 56 12.94 0.42 5.11
C GLY A 56 13.46 -0.60 4.10
N VAL A 57 13.28 -0.31 2.81
CA VAL A 57 13.72 -1.17 1.70
C VAL A 57 14.57 -0.37 0.73
N ASP A 58 15.36 -1.07 -0.09
CA ASP A 58 16.17 -0.42 -1.12
C ASP A 58 15.34 -0.05 -2.36
N VAL A 59 15.79 0.96 -3.10
CA VAL A 59 15.14 1.40 -4.36
C VAL A 59 14.98 0.26 -5.38
N PRO A 60 15.99 -0.63 -5.61
CA PRO A 60 15.83 -1.76 -6.52
C PRO A 60 14.73 -2.74 -6.11
N ALA A 61 14.42 -2.85 -4.81
CA ALA A 61 13.30 -3.68 -4.35
C ALA A 61 11.95 -3.08 -4.78
N LEU A 62 11.78 -1.76 -4.70
CA LEU A 62 10.57 -1.11 -5.21
C LEU A 62 10.40 -1.29 -6.72
N ASP A 63 11.50 -1.23 -7.48
CA ASP A 63 11.44 -1.47 -8.93
C ASP A 63 11.12 -2.92 -9.27
N SER A 64 11.62 -3.89 -8.51
CA SER A 64 11.27 -5.30 -8.72
C SER A 64 9.78 -5.55 -8.45
N TRP A 65 9.21 -4.93 -7.42
CA TRP A 65 7.78 -5.09 -7.08
C TRP A 65 6.84 -4.61 -8.17
N ARG A 66 7.24 -3.63 -9.01
CA ARG A 66 6.44 -3.18 -10.17
C ARG A 66 6.23 -4.27 -11.22
N SER A 67 7.07 -5.30 -11.25
CA SER A 67 7.01 -6.40 -12.23
C SER A 67 6.66 -7.74 -11.59
N GLN A 68 7.06 -7.96 -10.34
CA GLN A 68 6.92 -9.22 -9.62
C GLN A 68 5.73 -9.22 -8.65
N GLY A 69 5.17 -8.05 -8.35
CA GLY A 69 4.16 -7.84 -7.32
C GLY A 69 4.75 -7.43 -5.97
N ILE A 70 3.92 -6.79 -5.16
CA ILE A 70 4.30 -6.30 -3.83
C ILE A 70 4.20 -7.46 -2.83
N PRO A 71 5.24 -7.73 -2.01
CA PRO A 71 5.15 -8.74 -0.97
C PRO A 71 4.02 -8.41 0.03
N PRO A 72 3.24 -9.42 0.50
CA PRO A 72 2.05 -9.20 1.32
C PRO A 72 2.30 -8.33 2.56
N GLU A 73 3.46 -8.49 3.20
CA GLU A 73 3.86 -7.74 4.39
C GLU A 73 4.03 -6.23 4.15
N PHE A 74 4.32 -5.82 2.92
CA PHE A 74 4.45 -4.41 2.56
C PHE A 74 3.17 -3.80 1.99
N ARG A 75 2.22 -4.62 1.51
CA ARG A 75 1.02 -4.17 0.79
C ARG A 75 0.17 -3.19 1.61
N SER A 76 -0.12 -3.52 2.86
CA SER A 76 -0.90 -2.63 3.75
C SER A 76 -0.16 -1.33 4.06
N ARG A 77 1.17 -1.39 4.22
CA ARG A 77 2.00 -0.21 4.49
C ARG A 77 2.07 0.72 3.29
N LEU A 78 2.23 0.15 2.09
CA LEU A 78 2.15 0.86 0.80
C LEU A 78 0.78 1.49 0.60
N GLY A 79 -0.31 0.77 0.90
CA GLY A 79 -1.68 1.29 0.94
C GLY A 79 -1.81 2.54 1.80
N ALA A 80 -1.33 2.50 3.04
CA ALA A 80 -1.38 3.65 3.94
C ALA A 80 -0.55 4.84 3.40
N LEU A 81 0.61 4.57 2.78
CA LEU A 81 1.46 5.61 2.20
C LEU A 81 0.85 6.22 0.91
N ALA A 82 0.08 5.44 0.16
CA ALA A 82 -0.62 5.87 -1.04
C ALA A 82 -1.93 6.61 -0.75
N VAL A 83 -2.60 6.38 0.38
CA VAL A 83 -3.89 7.01 0.69
C VAL A 83 -3.74 8.30 1.50
N VAL A 84 -2.70 8.40 2.36
CA VAL A 84 -2.50 9.60 3.19
C VAL A 84 -1.66 10.61 2.42
N PRO A 85 -2.21 11.69 1.85
CA PRO A 85 -1.38 12.76 1.31
C PRO A 85 -0.52 13.34 2.43
N GLU A 86 0.78 13.55 2.21
CA GLU A 86 1.49 14.48 3.09
C GLU A 86 0.91 15.86 2.79
N LEU A 87 0.10 16.38 3.71
CA LEU A 87 -0.36 17.76 3.65
C LEU A 87 0.87 18.67 3.52
N PRO A 88 0.97 19.50 2.47
CA PRO A 88 2.00 20.54 2.39
C PRO A 88 1.67 21.58 3.46
N GLY A 89 2.27 21.45 4.64
CA GLY A 89 2.02 22.38 5.75
C GLY A 89 2.53 22.00 7.14
N ARG A 90 3.32 20.93 7.30
CA ARG A 90 3.90 20.57 8.61
C ARG A 90 5.43 20.62 8.63
N ARG A 91 5.97 21.75 8.19
CA ARG A 91 7.31 22.33 8.49
C ARG A 91 7.15 23.82 8.15
N ALA A 92 7.41 24.81 8.99
CA ALA A 92 8.25 24.88 10.18
C ALA A 92 7.63 25.86 11.20
N ALA A 93 7.95 25.64 12.48
CA ALA A 93 8.02 26.71 13.47
C ALA A 93 9.22 27.61 13.15
#